data_AF-A0A0G4KU56-F1
#
_entry.id   AF-A0A0G4KU56-F1
#
_cell.length_a   1.000
_cell.length_b   1.000
_cell.length_c   1.000
_cell.angle_alpha   90.00
_cell.angle_beta   90.00
_cell.angle_gamma   90.00
#
_symmetry.space_group_name_H-M   'P 1'
#
loop_
_entity.id
_entity.type
_entity.pdbx_description
1 polymer ?
#
loop_
_entity_poly.entity_id
_entity_poly.type
_entity_poly.pdbx_seq_one_letter_code
_entity_poly.pdbx_strand_id
1 'polypeptide(L)'
;MQFSQLMSLFGAAALVAATNTVTFVSTDQTDRTIYFTPNAGYPEVAPVEVPAGQSIKSEVPQSWIGNWYSVSVGADNIPGMLGEVAFQGWNDLTYFDVSAIVTPGDHDGVHEMWPAQGHTPTSGCAEFPCNNAYYLWDDVQTKTTPETDLICTLGTGASPLNAGEEVPAVKRDFVIGKF
;
A
#
# COMPACT_ATOMS: atom_id res chain seq x y z
N MET A 1 -24.96 -42.38 42.75
CA MET A 1 -24.77 -42.51 41.30
C MET A 1 -23.74 -41.49 40.87
N GLN A 2 -22.63 -41.95 40.27
CA GLN A 2 -21.67 -41.09 39.56
C GLN A 2 -22.36 -40.40 38.39
N PHE A 3 -22.07 -39.13 38.17
CA PHE A 3 -22.12 -38.53 36.83
C PHE A 3 -20.95 -37.58 36.67
N SER A 4 -19.93 -38.09 35.97
CA SER A 4 -18.86 -37.34 35.34
C SER A 4 -19.47 -36.41 34.28
N GLN A 5 -19.14 -35.13 34.27
CA GLN A 5 -19.26 -34.32 33.05
C GLN A 5 -18.05 -33.42 32.87
N LEU A 6 -17.42 -33.65 31.73
CA LEU A 6 -16.21 -33.01 31.24
C LEU A 6 -16.42 -31.50 31.09
N MET A 7 -15.49 -30.73 31.65
CA MET A 7 -15.30 -29.34 31.27
C MET A 7 -14.70 -29.31 29.86
N SER A 8 -15.52 -29.04 28.86
CA SER A 8 -15.11 -28.79 27.49
C SER A 8 -14.27 -27.51 27.43
N LEU A 9 -12.97 -27.62 27.15
CA LEU A 9 -12.17 -26.49 26.68
C LEU A 9 -12.67 -26.09 25.29
N PHE A 10 -13.44 -25.01 25.19
CA PHE A 10 -13.57 -24.30 23.93
C PHE A 10 -12.25 -23.59 23.67
N GLY A 11 -11.38 -24.23 22.88
CA GLY A 11 -10.25 -23.55 22.27
C GLY A 11 -10.80 -22.48 21.32
N ALA A 12 -10.60 -21.21 21.65
CA ALA A 12 -10.79 -20.13 20.70
C ALA A 12 -9.78 -20.35 19.58
N ALA A 13 -10.23 -20.81 18.42
CA ALA A 13 -9.46 -20.68 17.20
C ALA A 13 -9.31 -19.18 16.97
N ALA A 14 -8.11 -18.63 17.23
CA ALA A 14 -7.77 -17.31 16.75
C ALA A 14 -7.89 -17.37 15.24
N LEU A 15 -8.92 -16.71 14.69
CA LEU A 15 -8.94 -16.35 13.29
C LEU A 15 -7.66 -15.53 13.09
N VAL A 16 -6.70 -16.09 12.36
CA VAL A 16 -5.59 -15.31 11.83
C VAL A 16 -6.25 -14.33 10.88
N ALA A 17 -6.56 -13.13 11.36
CA ALA A 17 -7.00 -12.05 10.49
C ALA A 17 -5.94 -11.91 9.39
N ALA A 18 -6.35 -11.86 8.13
CA ALA A 18 -5.43 -11.54 7.05
C ALA A 18 -4.84 -10.16 7.37
N THR A 19 -3.56 -10.13 7.74
CA THR A 19 -2.86 -8.88 8.02
C THR A 19 -2.69 -8.13 6.71
N ASN A 20 -3.01 -6.84 6.68
CA ASN A 20 -2.69 -5.99 5.52
C ASN A 20 -1.18 -5.84 5.45
N THR A 21 -0.61 -5.88 4.26
CA THR A 21 0.83 -5.75 4.11
C THR A 21 1.21 -4.87 2.94
N VAL A 22 2.31 -4.15 3.13
CA VAL A 22 2.98 -3.42 2.05
C VAL A 22 4.43 -3.87 2.03
N THR A 23 4.87 -4.39 0.89
CA THR A 23 6.28 -4.69 0.65
C THR A 23 6.95 -3.50 -0.02
N PHE A 24 7.84 -2.83 0.70
CA PHE A 24 8.64 -1.73 0.19
C PHE A 24 9.89 -2.27 -0.50
N VAL A 25 10.08 -1.95 -1.77
CA VAL A 25 11.20 -2.40 -2.58
C VAL A 25 12.09 -1.20 -2.91
N SER A 26 13.26 -1.13 -2.28
CA SER A 26 14.29 -0.17 -2.68
C SER A 26 14.90 -0.61 -4.02
N THR A 27 14.79 0.25 -5.03
CA THR A 27 15.25 -0.04 -6.39
C THR A 27 16.61 0.60 -6.71
N ASP A 28 17.14 1.41 -5.78
CA ASP A 28 18.41 2.12 -5.93
C ASP A 28 19.37 1.82 -4.77
N GLN A 29 20.35 2.70 -4.54
CA GLN A 29 21.39 2.54 -3.54
C GLN A 29 21.21 3.46 -2.32
N THR A 30 20.00 3.98 -2.09
CA THR A 30 19.71 4.90 -0.98
C THR A 30 18.87 4.22 0.09
N ASP A 31 19.38 4.24 1.33
CA ASP A 31 18.63 3.86 2.53
C ASP A 31 17.50 4.87 2.78
N ARG A 32 16.31 4.36 3.12
CA ARG A 32 15.13 5.19 3.40
C ARG A 32 14.42 4.73 4.67
N THR A 33 13.70 5.66 5.28
CA THR A 33 12.71 5.36 6.32
C THR A 33 11.33 5.72 5.81
N ILE A 34 10.39 4.79 5.92
CA ILE A 34 8.97 5.01 5.62
C ILE A 34 8.28 5.55 6.86
N TYR A 35 7.56 6.65 6.68
CA TYR A 35 6.71 7.26 7.71
C TYR A 35 5.26 7.15 7.28
N PHE A 36 4.44 6.56 8.15
CA PHE A 36 3.00 6.44 7.94
C PHE A 36 2.27 7.62 8.58
N THR A 37 1.20 8.07 7.93
CA THR A 37 0.28 9.10 8.44
C THR A 37 -1.14 8.54 8.41
N PRO A 38 -1.72 8.15 9.56
CA PRO A 38 -3.09 7.64 9.60
C PRO A 38 -4.12 8.76 9.39
N ASN A 39 -5.25 8.42 8.77
CA ASN A 39 -6.43 9.27 8.87
C ASN A 39 -6.92 9.34 10.33
N ALA A 40 -7.65 10.41 10.66
CA ALA A 40 -8.19 10.58 12.01
C ALA A 40 -9.05 9.37 12.44
N GLY A 41 -8.69 8.78 13.58
CA GLY A 41 -9.39 7.61 14.14
C GLY A 41 -8.74 6.27 13.81
N TYR A 42 -7.70 6.23 12.97
CA TYR A 42 -6.92 5.03 12.70
C TYR A 42 -5.65 4.96 13.57
N PRO A 43 -5.18 3.74 13.93
CA PRO A 43 -3.98 3.58 14.74
C PRO A 43 -2.70 4.04 14.01
N GLU A 44 -1.74 4.51 14.79
CA GLU A 44 -0.38 4.80 14.32
C GLU A 44 0.33 3.52 13.88
N VAL A 45 1.14 3.64 12.83
CA VAL A 45 2.03 2.58 12.35
C VAL A 45 3.48 3.05 12.53
N ALA A 46 4.31 2.20 13.14
CA ALA A 46 5.70 2.55 13.40
C ALA A 46 6.47 2.79 12.09
N PRO A 47 7.45 3.71 12.07
CA PRO A 47 8.31 3.89 10.90
C PRO A 47 9.05 2.61 10.52
N VAL A 48 9.28 2.41 9.23
CA VAL A 48 9.94 1.21 8.69
C VAL A 48 11.23 1.60 7.98
N GLU A 49 12.34 1.03 8.41
CA GLU A 49 13.63 1.19 7.73
C GLU A 49 13.68 0.26 6.51
N VAL A 50 14.06 0.82 5.37
CA VAL A 50 14.23 0.10 4.09
C VAL A 50 15.65 0.36 3.60
N PRO A 51 16.58 -0.58 3.86
CA PRO A 51 17.94 -0.46 3.35
C PRO A 51 17.98 -0.46 1.82
N ALA A 52 19.00 0.19 1.28
CA ALA A 52 19.34 0.25 -0.13
C ALA A 52 19.30 -1.14 -0.80
N GLY A 53 18.59 -1.23 -1.92
CA GLY A 53 18.46 -2.46 -2.71
C GLY A 53 17.75 -3.62 -2.02
N GLN A 54 17.13 -3.42 -0.85
CA GLN A 54 16.40 -4.45 -0.12
C GLN A 54 14.88 -4.31 -0.27
N SER A 55 14.17 -5.39 0.07
CA SER A 55 12.72 -5.43 0.16
C SER A 55 12.28 -5.72 1.58
N ILE A 56 11.46 -4.85 2.16
CA ILE A 56 10.97 -4.98 3.54
C ILE A 56 9.45 -5.04 3.52
N LYS A 57 8.90 -6.11 4.09
CA LYS A 57 7.45 -6.29 4.24
C LYS A 57 7.00 -5.70 5.57
N SER A 58 6.11 -4.72 5.52
CA SER A 58 5.48 -4.10 6.69
C SER A 58 4.07 -4.61 6.88
N GLU A 59 3.68 -4.79 8.14
CA GLU A 59 2.30 -5.07 8.53
C GLU A 59 1.55 -3.76 8.79
N VAL A 60 0.35 -3.66 8.23
CA VAL A 60 -0.57 -2.54 8.39
C VAL A 60 -1.84 -3.06 9.09
N PRO A 61 -2.42 -2.30 10.03
CA PRO A 61 -3.64 -2.72 10.71
C PRO A 61 -4.79 -3.01 9.75
N GLN A 62 -5.68 -3.91 10.14
CA GLN A 62 -6.91 -4.19 9.40
C GLN A 62 -7.76 -2.92 9.25
N SER A 63 -8.37 -2.74 8.08
CA SER A 63 -9.22 -1.60 7.70
C SER A 63 -8.54 -0.24 7.77
N TRP A 64 -7.20 -0.19 7.83
CA TRP A 64 -6.46 1.05 7.97
C TRP A 64 -6.58 1.95 6.72
N ILE A 65 -6.75 3.25 6.97
CA ILE A 65 -6.81 4.29 5.94
C ILE A 65 -5.80 5.38 6.28
N GLY A 66 -5.00 5.75 5.30
CA GLY A 66 -3.99 6.80 5.43
C GLY A 66 -3.00 6.73 4.28
N ASN A 67 -1.83 7.33 4.49
CA ASN A 67 -0.76 7.35 3.51
C ASN A 67 0.61 7.10 4.16
N TRP A 68 1.62 6.99 3.32
CA TRP A 68 3.02 7.02 3.73
C TRP A 68 3.87 7.79 2.72
N TYR A 69 5.05 8.18 3.17
CA TYR A 69 6.13 8.71 2.34
C TYR A 69 7.46 8.16 2.83
N SER A 70 8.48 8.23 1.98
CA SER A 70 9.83 7.80 2.32
C SER A 70 10.76 9.00 2.50
N VAL A 71 11.64 8.94 3.49
CA VAL A 71 12.69 9.94 3.71
C VAL A 71 14.03 9.26 3.50
N SER A 72 14.84 9.80 2.58
CA SER A 72 16.22 9.36 2.34
C SER A 72 17.11 9.66 3.54
N VAL A 73 18.07 8.79 3.82
CA VAL A 73 19.04 9.00 4.91
C VAL A 73 19.72 10.37 4.79
N GLY A 74 19.69 11.14 5.88
CA GLY A 74 20.28 12.48 5.94
C GLY A 74 19.43 13.62 5.33
N ALA A 75 18.27 13.33 4.75
CA ALA A 75 17.31 14.34 4.32
C ALA A 75 16.43 14.83 5.49
N ASP A 76 15.82 16.01 5.32
CA ASP A 76 14.80 16.48 6.24
C ASP A 76 13.56 15.57 6.16
N ASN A 77 12.91 15.34 7.31
CA ASN A 77 11.68 14.56 7.37
C ASN A 77 10.49 15.42 6.89
N ILE A 78 10.32 15.50 5.58
CA ILE A 78 9.23 16.20 4.90
C ILE A 78 8.50 15.24 3.95
N PRO A 79 7.16 15.31 3.85
CA PRO A 79 6.41 14.49 2.90
C PRO A 79 6.81 14.75 1.45
N GLY A 80 7.11 13.65 0.74
CA GLY A 80 7.38 13.62 -0.70
C GLY A 80 6.18 13.11 -1.51
N MET A 81 6.44 12.28 -2.51
CA MET A 81 5.41 11.47 -3.15
C MET A 81 4.80 10.52 -2.13
N LEU A 82 3.48 10.37 -2.17
CA LEU A 82 2.74 9.55 -1.21
C LEU A 82 2.37 8.21 -1.83
N GLY A 83 2.38 7.16 -1.02
CA GLY A 83 1.55 5.99 -1.25
C GLY A 83 0.31 6.09 -0.37
N GLU A 84 -0.87 6.06 -0.96
CA GLU A 84 -2.15 6.20 -0.25
C GLU A 84 -2.93 4.88 -0.30
N VAL A 85 -3.63 4.54 0.78
CA VAL A 85 -4.47 3.34 0.84
C VAL A 85 -5.74 3.55 1.66
N ALA A 86 -6.76 2.78 1.27
CA ALA A 86 -7.85 2.38 2.14
C ALA A 86 -8.02 0.87 2.04
N PHE A 87 -7.48 0.13 3.01
CA PHE A 87 -7.67 -1.32 3.08
C PHE A 87 -9.07 -1.66 3.58
N GLN A 88 -9.67 -2.74 3.04
CA GLN A 88 -11.04 -3.17 3.35
C GLN A 88 -12.04 -1.99 3.36
N GLY A 89 -11.94 -1.13 2.35
CA GLY A 89 -12.79 0.04 2.19
C GLY A 89 -14.18 -0.36 1.69
N TRP A 90 -14.74 0.45 0.79
CA TRP A 90 -16.05 0.14 0.23
C TRP A 90 -16.03 -1.22 -0.51
N ASN A 91 -17.02 -2.06 -0.19
CA ASN A 91 -17.18 -3.43 -0.69
C ASN A 91 -16.00 -4.36 -0.35
N ASP A 92 -15.34 -4.13 0.79
CA ASP A 92 -14.18 -4.92 1.27
C ASP A 92 -12.97 -4.89 0.32
N LEU A 93 -12.91 -3.88 -0.55
CA LEU A 93 -11.82 -3.69 -1.50
C LEU A 93 -10.72 -2.81 -0.93
N THR A 94 -9.49 -3.03 -1.39
CA THR A 94 -8.36 -2.14 -1.16
C THR A 94 -8.32 -1.09 -2.27
N TYR A 95 -8.34 0.18 -1.87
CA TYR A 95 -8.13 1.33 -2.73
C TYR A 95 -6.72 1.83 -2.53
N PHE A 96 -6.02 2.19 -3.60
CA PHE A 96 -4.66 2.68 -3.49
C PHE A 96 -4.25 3.58 -4.65
N ASP A 97 -3.30 4.47 -4.40
CA ASP A 97 -2.62 5.26 -5.42
C ASP A 97 -1.24 5.75 -4.98
N VAL A 98 -0.42 6.08 -5.96
CA VAL A 98 0.76 6.92 -5.79
C VAL A 98 0.37 8.35 -6.12
N SER A 99 0.59 9.26 -5.17
CA SER A 99 0.01 10.60 -5.18
C SER A 99 1.07 11.68 -5.12
N ALA A 100 0.99 12.57 -6.10
CA ALA A 100 1.85 13.73 -6.29
C ALA A 100 1.20 15.02 -5.73
N ILE A 101 0.04 14.91 -5.09
CA ILE A 101 -0.78 16.08 -4.71
C ILE A 101 -0.08 16.99 -3.69
N VAL A 102 0.79 16.43 -2.84
CA VAL A 102 1.51 17.19 -1.80
C VAL A 102 2.83 17.74 -2.32
N THR A 103 3.72 16.86 -2.79
CA THR A 103 5.07 17.23 -3.23
C THR A 103 5.41 16.54 -4.56
N PRO A 104 4.92 17.06 -5.70
CA PRO A 104 5.11 16.41 -7.00
C PRO A 104 6.56 16.44 -7.50
N GLY A 105 7.44 17.18 -6.83
CA GLY A 105 8.86 17.28 -7.18
C GLY A 105 9.75 16.25 -6.51
N ASP A 106 9.21 15.40 -5.63
CA ASP A 106 9.96 14.25 -5.11
C ASP A 106 9.98 13.15 -6.18
N HIS A 107 11.15 12.92 -6.77
CA HIS A 107 11.35 11.85 -7.74
C HIS A 107 12.24 10.74 -7.18
N ASP A 108 12.54 10.75 -5.88
CA ASP A 108 13.45 9.81 -5.24
C ASP A 108 12.73 8.91 -4.24
N GLY A 109 11.52 9.28 -3.80
CA GLY A 109 10.75 8.56 -2.80
C GLY A 109 9.88 7.43 -3.36
N VAL A 110 8.57 7.50 -3.12
CA VAL A 110 7.57 6.53 -3.60
C VAL A 110 7.39 6.63 -5.11
N HIS A 111 7.43 5.50 -5.82
CA HIS A 111 7.36 5.45 -7.28
C HIS A 111 6.15 4.72 -7.85
N GLU A 112 6.01 3.43 -7.55
CA GLU A 112 4.95 2.59 -8.08
C GLU A 112 4.31 1.74 -7.00
N MET A 113 3.01 1.44 -7.16
CA MET A 113 2.26 0.54 -6.30
C MET A 113 1.39 -0.42 -7.10
N TRP A 114 1.25 -1.66 -6.63
CA TRP A 114 0.41 -2.69 -7.25
C TRP A 114 0.10 -3.85 -6.28
N PRO A 115 -0.92 -4.67 -6.56
CA PRO A 115 -1.22 -5.87 -5.75
C PRO A 115 -0.17 -6.97 -5.93
N ALA A 116 0.27 -7.57 -4.83
CA ALA A 116 1.41 -8.49 -4.80
C ALA A 116 1.24 -9.75 -5.65
N GLN A 117 0.01 -10.28 -5.80
CA GLN A 117 -0.27 -11.45 -6.63
C GLN A 117 -0.80 -11.05 -8.01
N GLY A 118 -1.75 -10.11 -8.06
CA GLY A 118 -2.44 -9.73 -9.29
C GLY A 118 -1.62 -8.86 -10.23
N HIS A 119 -0.57 -8.18 -9.72
CA HIS A 119 0.35 -7.29 -10.45
C HIS A 119 -0.29 -6.07 -11.12
N THR A 120 -1.61 -6.04 -11.23
CA THR A 120 -2.40 -4.96 -11.80
C THR A 120 -3.71 -4.81 -11.01
N PRO A 121 -4.33 -3.62 -10.99
CA PRO A 121 -3.85 -2.37 -11.58
C PRO A 121 -2.57 -1.85 -10.92
N THR A 122 -1.85 -0.99 -11.62
CA THR A 122 -0.68 -0.27 -11.09
C THR A 122 -1.03 1.20 -10.87
N SER A 123 -0.40 1.85 -9.89
CA SER A 123 -0.42 3.30 -9.71
C SER A 123 1.02 3.83 -9.62
N GLY A 124 1.26 5.05 -10.10
CA GLY A 124 2.60 5.62 -10.20
C GLY A 124 3.39 5.11 -11.41
N CYS A 125 4.69 5.38 -11.42
CA CYS A 125 5.62 5.05 -12.51
C CYS A 125 7.07 5.06 -12.02
N ALA A 126 7.95 4.35 -12.74
CA ALA A 126 9.40 4.37 -12.50
C ALA A 126 10.08 5.72 -12.82
N GLU A 127 9.43 6.57 -13.62
CA GLU A 127 9.93 7.91 -13.96
C GLU A 127 8.80 8.94 -13.92
N PHE A 128 8.97 9.99 -13.11
CA PHE A 128 8.03 11.11 -13.00
C PHE A 128 8.44 12.30 -13.87
N PRO A 129 7.47 13.12 -14.33
CA PRO A 129 6.02 12.96 -14.15
C PRO A 129 5.42 11.91 -15.09
N CYS A 130 4.28 11.33 -14.72
CA CYS A 130 3.55 10.37 -15.56
C CYS A 130 2.04 10.46 -15.38
N ASN A 131 1.27 9.88 -16.30
CA ASN A 131 -0.20 9.96 -16.25
C ASN A 131 -0.86 8.88 -15.37
N ASN A 132 -0.08 8.15 -14.55
CA ASN A 132 -0.57 7.07 -13.70
C ASN A 132 -0.43 7.36 -12.19
N ALA A 133 0.10 8.55 -11.83
CA ALA A 133 0.06 9.08 -10.47
C ALA A 133 -1.08 10.09 -10.32
N TYR A 134 -1.59 10.23 -9.09
CA TYR A 134 -2.66 11.15 -8.75
C TYR A 134 -2.12 12.58 -8.55
N TYR A 135 -2.50 13.52 -9.42
CA TYR A 135 -2.02 14.92 -9.34
C TYR A 135 -3.09 15.92 -8.91
N LEU A 136 -4.36 15.62 -9.18
CA LEU A 136 -5.48 16.53 -8.95
C LEU A 136 -6.58 15.81 -8.18
N TRP A 137 -7.34 16.57 -7.40
CA TRP A 137 -8.38 16.03 -6.52
C TRP A 137 -9.50 15.27 -7.26
N ASP A 138 -9.66 15.48 -8.57
CA ASP A 138 -10.62 14.82 -9.44
C ASP A 138 -10.01 13.75 -10.36
N ASP A 139 -8.73 13.43 -10.18
CA ASP A 139 -8.01 12.46 -11.01
C ASP A 139 -8.48 11.02 -10.72
N VAL A 140 -8.59 10.20 -11.76
CA VAL A 140 -9.18 8.84 -11.68
C VAL A 140 -8.11 7.79 -11.37
N GLN A 141 -7.11 8.16 -10.58
CA GLN A 141 -5.90 7.33 -10.40
C GLN A 141 -5.94 6.43 -9.19
N THR A 142 -6.90 6.62 -8.29
CA THR A 142 -7.19 5.62 -7.25
C THR A 142 -7.58 4.31 -7.93
N LYS A 143 -6.73 3.32 -7.73
CA LYS A 143 -6.90 1.96 -8.23
C LYS A 143 -7.58 1.12 -7.17
N THR A 144 -8.07 -0.06 -7.58
CA THR A 144 -8.80 -0.94 -6.66
C THR A 144 -8.44 -2.40 -6.92
N THR A 145 -8.29 -3.17 -5.85
CA THR A 145 -7.99 -4.60 -5.87
C THR A 145 -8.68 -5.29 -4.67
N PRO A 146 -9.08 -6.57 -4.77
CA PRO A 146 -9.50 -7.34 -3.60
C PRO A 146 -8.32 -7.74 -2.70
N GLU A 147 -7.07 -7.57 -3.15
CA GLU A 147 -5.90 -7.96 -2.38
C GLU A 147 -5.58 -6.98 -1.24
N THR A 148 -5.06 -7.52 -0.15
CA THR A 148 -4.60 -6.76 1.03
C THR A 148 -3.08 -6.79 1.18
N ASP A 149 -2.39 -7.34 0.18
CA ASP A 149 -0.93 -7.37 0.06
C ASP A 149 -0.53 -6.53 -1.15
N LEU A 150 0.13 -5.40 -0.89
CA LEU A 150 0.60 -4.47 -1.91
C LEU A 150 2.13 -4.48 -1.99
N ILE A 151 2.66 -4.12 -3.15
CA ILE A 151 4.06 -3.80 -3.34
C ILE A 151 4.17 -2.31 -3.63
N CYS A 152 5.19 -1.66 -3.08
CA CYS A 152 5.52 -0.25 -3.29
C CYS A 152 7.02 -0.13 -3.62
N THR A 153 7.37 0.48 -4.74
CA THR A 153 8.78 0.76 -5.06
C THR A 153 9.22 2.10 -4.49
N LEU A 154 10.50 2.17 -4.18
CA LEU A 154 11.19 3.36 -3.71
C LEU A 154 12.43 3.61 -4.57
N GLY A 155 12.69 4.86 -4.91
CA GLY A 155 13.86 5.27 -5.68
C GLY A 155 13.73 5.11 -7.19
N THR A 156 14.74 5.59 -7.91
CA THR A 156 14.74 5.76 -9.38
C THR A 156 15.23 4.53 -10.17
N GLY A 157 15.26 3.36 -9.53
CA GLY A 157 15.72 2.14 -10.18
C GLY A 157 14.64 1.52 -11.07
N ALA A 158 15.03 0.50 -11.83
CA ALA A 158 14.07 -0.25 -12.63
C ALA A 158 13.04 -0.94 -11.73
N SER A 159 11.76 -0.79 -12.07
CA SER A 159 10.69 -1.51 -11.39
C SER A 159 10.88 -3.02 -11.52
N PRO A 160 10.73 -3.80 -10.43
CA PRO A 160 10.74 -5.25 -10.49
C PRO A 160 9.48 -5.83 -11.15
N LEU A 161 8.47 -5.01 -11.40
CA LEU A 161 7.28 -5.39 -12.13
C LEU A 161 7.65 -5.65 -13.61
N ASN A 162 7.79 -6.91 -13.99
CA ASN A 162 7.88 -7.27 -15.39
C ASN A 162 6.58 -6.83 -16.08
N ALA A 163 6.66 -6.29 -17.31
CA ALA A 163 5.50 -5.96 -18.13
C ALA A 163 4.67 -7.24 -18.40
N GLY A 164 3.77 -7.56 -17.46
CA GLY A 164 2.84 -8.67 -17.48
C GLY A 164 1.46 -8.20 -17.94
N GLU A 165 0.70 -9.14 -18.49
CA GLU A 165 -0.63 -8.96 -19.07
C GLU A 165 -1.58 -8.13 -18.18
N GLU A 166 -2.26 -7.15 -18.78
CA GLU A 166 -3.27 -6.33 -18.08
C GLU A 166 -4.38 -7.24 -17.51
N VAL A 167 -4.42 -7.45 -16.19
CA VAL A 167 -5.57 -8.09 -15.54
C VAL A 167 -6.67 -7.03 -15.42
N PRO A 168 -7.95 -7.38 -15.63
CA PRO A 168 -9.02 -6.38 -15.62
C PRO A 168 -9.10 -5.68 -14.26
N ALA A 169 -8.64 -4.42 -14.21
CA ALA A 169 -8.98 -3.51 -13.13
C ALA A 169 -10.50 -3.43 -13.02
N VAL A 170 -11.03 -3.41 -11.80
CA VAL A 170 -12.45 -3.18 -11.58
C VAL A 170 -12.79 -1.81 -12.17
N LYS A 171 -13.53 -1.80 -13.29
CA LYS A 171 -13.79 -0.57 -14.05
C LYS A 171 -14.46 0.46 -13.15
N ARG A 172 -14.14 1.74 -13.36
CA ARG A 172 -14.75 2.89 -12.66
C ARG A 172 -16.28 2.76 -12.54
N ASP A 173 -16.94 2.23 -13.56
CA ASP A 173 -18.39 1.99 -13.60
C ASP A 173 -18.90 1.16 -12.41
N PHE A 174 -18.14 0.16 -11.98
CA PHE A 174 -18.43 -0.61 -10.77
C PHE A 174 -18.32 0.25 -9.51
N VAL A 175 -17.27 1.08 -9.41
CA VAL A 175 -17.03 1.97 -8.26
C VAL A 175 -18.12 3.04 -8.12
N ILE A 176 -18.67 3.52 -9.24
CA ILE A 176 -19.76 4.52 -9.24
C ILE A 176 -21.17 3.91 -9.30
N GLY A 177 -21.30 2.58 -9.19
CA GLY A 177 -22.58 1.87 -9.21
C GLY A 177 -23.38 2.03 -10.51
N LYS A 178 -22.70 2.27 -11.63
CA LYS A 178 -23.32 2.33 -12.96
C LYS A 178 -23.14 0.96 -13.62
N PHE A 179 -24.22 0.20 -13.69
CA PHE A 179 -24.31 -1.08 -14.43
C PHE A 179 -25.01 -0.84 -15.78
#